data_AF-A0A2D5AJB6-F1
#
_entry.id   AF-A0A2D5AJB6-F1
#
_cell.length_a   1.000
_cell.length_b   1.000
_cell.length_c   1.000
_cell.angle_alpha   90.00
_cell.angle_beta   90.00
_cell.angle_gamma   90.00
#
_symmetry.space_group_name_H-M   'P 1'
#
loop_
_entity.id
_entity.type
_entity.pdbx_description
1 polymer ?
#
loop_
_entity_poly.entity_id
_entity_poly.type
_entity_poly.pdbx_seq_one_letter_code
_entity_poly.pdbx_strand_id
1 'polypeptide(L)'
;MGADSSERRWRREAAVVARRVNTGWWLGRFNLLLSLALIVFAVVVLTARTWLPDWVQTDALFATLSGIVTATALFAWFWSRGRFIGKEEALVRLDDRLSLNNQLSSANREMGQWPEHFALKGDDIGLKWRWEVAILPGVLAGLMVLAAWFVPVSELKGREEMITHEPNAWGQMEEWLATLQEEQLIDPGSIEEIEDKIGELRDQPENDWFGHASLEASDTLKERVGRDIQDLAKDLGTIERDLDALKTFSSQLSEAGKEMLLQEMEDAMKNLAMNSMSVNSELAEQLSQVDPSQISEEMMNSLNSEQMQELQNQLAKKLESLGSMNGLPPMAEGGL
;
A
#
# COMPACT_ATOMS: atom_id res chain seq x y z
N MET A 1 -24.77 10.73 80.96
CA MET A 1 -24.05 9.77 80.10
C MET A 1 -24.37 9.90 78.60
N GLY A 2 -25.04 10.96 78.12
CA GLY A 2 -25.44 11.10 76.71
C GLY A 2 -24.50 11.92 75.81
N ALA A 3 -23.86 12.98 76.32
CA ALA A 3 -23.11 13.97 75.52
C ALA A 3 -21.82 13.42 74.87
N ASP A 4 -21.01 12.64 75.60
CA ASP A 4 -19.77 12.07 75.03
C ASP A 4 -20.03 11.08 73.88
N SER A 5 -21.24 10.49 73.85
CA SER A 5 -21.64 9.52 72.83
C SER A 5 -22.10 10.20 71.54
N SER A 6 -22.78 11.36 71.64
CA SER A 6 -23.22 12.15 70.48
C SER A 6 -22.05 12.86 69.81
N GLU A 7 -21.12 13.43 70.59
CA GLU A 7 -19.89 14.03 70.07
C GLU A 7 -19.09 13.07 69.18
N ARG A 8 -18.79 11.86 69.68
CA ARG A 8 -18.00 10.88 68.93
C ARG A 8 -18.68 10.48 67.62
N ARG A 9 -20.02 10.41 67.61
CA ARG A 9 -20.78 10.07 66.40
C ARG A 9 -20.78 11.21 65.39
N TRP A 10 -21.01 12.46 65.82
CA TRP A 10 -20.92 13.62 64.94
C TRP A 10 -19.52 13.84 64.35
N ARG A 11 -18.46 13.64 65.15
CA ARG A 11 -17.07 13.66 64.65
C ARG A 11 -16.79 12.55 63.62
N ARG A 12 -17.41 11.38 63.76
CA ARG A 12 -17.31 10.27 62.80
C ARG A 12 -18.03 10.62 61.50
N GLU A 13 -19.24 11.14 61.58
CA GLU A 13 -20.02 11.57 60.40
C GLU A 13 -19.31 12.70 59.65
N ALA A 14 -18.79 13.71 60.35
CA ALA A 14 -17.99 14.76 59.74
C ALA A 14 -16.74 14.22 59.02
N ALA A 15 -16.08 13.20 59.58
CA ALA A 15 -14.97 12.54 58.92
C ALA A 15 -15.39 11.76 57.66
N VAL A 16 -16.58 11.16 57.66
CA VAL A 16 -17.15 10.48 56.48
C VAL A 16 -17.50 11.50 55.39
N VAL A 17 -18.11 12.62 55.74
CA VAL A 17 -18.44 13.71 54.80
C VAL A 17 -17.17 14.32 54.21
N ALA A 18 -16.17 14.62 55.05
CA ALA A 18 -14.87 15.13 54.58
C ALA A 18 -14.23 14.17 53.57
N ARG A 19 -14.21 12.86 53.87
CA ARG A 19 -13.68 11.85 52.95
C ARG A 19 -14.45 11.82 51.64
N ARG A 20 -15.79 11.85 51.66
CA ARG A 20 -16.61 11.84 50.45
C ARG A 20 -16.35 13.05 49.55
N VAL A 21 -16.27 14.24 50.14
CA VAL A 21 -15.97 15.47 49.38
C VAL A 21 -14.54 15.43 48.83
N ASN A 22 -13.57 14.99 49.62
CA ASN A 22 -12.18 14.86 49.19
C ASN A 22 -12.03 13.83 48.06
N THR A 23 -12.74 12.69 48.14
CA THR A 23 -12.78 11.69 47.06
C THR A 23 -13.44 12.23 45.79
N GLY A 24 -14.43 13.12 45.91
CA GLY A 24 -15.06 13.76 44.74
C GLY A 24 -14.11 14.71 44.02
N TRP A 25 -13.38 15.55 44.78
CA TRP A 25 -12.36 16.44 44.21
C TRP A 25 -11.18 15.69 43.59
N TRP A 26 -10.78 14.57 44.20
CA TRP A 26 -9.74 13.70 43.67
C TRP A 26 -10.22 13.01 42.38
N LEU A 27 -11.39 12.36 42.40
CA LEU A 27 -11.90 11.60 41.25
C LEU A 27 -12.15 12.50 40.04
N GLY A 28 -12.67 13.73 40.25
CA GLY A 28 -12.89 14.68 39.16
C GLY A 28 -11.59 15.09 38.46
N ARG A 29 -10.52 15.36 39.24
CA ARG A 29 -9.20 15.70 38.66
C ARG A 29 -8.51 14.48 38.05
N PHE A 30 -8.58 13.34 38.72
CA PHE A 30 -8.01 12.10 38.23
C PHE A 30 -8.60 11.71 36.88
N ASN A 31 -9.93 11.72 36.75
CA ASN A 31 -10.58 11.36 35.51
C ASN A 31 -10.23 12.30 34.35
N LEU A 32 -10.20 13.62 34.57
CA LEU A 32 -9.80 14.58 33.54
C LEU A 32 -8.37 14.35 33.06
N LEU A 33 -7.44 14.17 33.99
CA LEU A 33 -6.03 13.93 33.67
C LEU A 33 -5.82 12.57 33.00
N LEU A 34 -6.52 11.54 33.49
CA LEU A 34 -6.43 10.18 32.95
C LEU A 34 -6.94 10.15 31.51
N SER A 35 -8.09 10.76 31.21
CA SER A 35 -8.61 10.84 29.85
C SER A 35 -7.61 11.50 28.90
N LEU A 36 -7.00 12.61 29.32
CA LEU A 36 -6.03 13.34 28.49
C LEU A 36 -4.77 12.48 28.26
N ALA A 37 -4.25 11.85 29.32
CA ALA A 37 -3.10 10.97 29.23
C ALA A 37 -3.35 9.75 28.33
N LEU A 38 -4.53 9.12 28.42
CA LEU A 38 -4.91 7.97 27.61
C LEU A 38 -5.07 8.33 26.12
N ILE A 39 -5.63 9.50 25.80
CA ILE A 39 -5.74 9.97 24.41
C ILE A 39 -4.35 10.20 23.82
N VAL A 40 -3.47 10.89 24.55
CA VAL A 40 -2.09 11.12 24.10
C VAL A 40 -1.35 9.79 23.93
N PHE A 41 -1.52 8.86 24.88
CA PHE A 41 -0.94 7.53 24.79
C PHE A 41 -1.42 6.77 23.55
N ALA A 42 -2.72 6.80 23.23
CA ALA A 42 -3.25 6.16 22.02
C ALA A 42 -2.63 6.72 20.74
N VAL A 43 -2.49 8.06 20.65
CA VAL A 43 -1.84 8.71 19.49
C VAL A 43 -0.37 8.32 19.39
N VAL A 44 0.35 8.30 20.50
CA VAL A 44 1.77 7.90 20.54
C VAL A 44 1.94 6.44 20.14
N VAL A 45 1.08 5.53 20.63
CA VAL A 45 1.14 4.11 20.25
C VAL A 45 0.87 3.92 18.77
N LEU A 46 -0.15 4.59 18.21
CA LEU A 46 -0.43 4.52 16.77
C LEU A 46 0.74 5.07 15.93
N THR A 47 1.36 6.16 16.37
CA THR A 47 2.52 6.76 15.69
C THR A 47 3.77 5.89 15.84
N ALA A 48 4.04 5.34 17.01
CA ALA A 48 5.16 4.43 17.22
C ALA A 48 4.99 3.16 16.37
N ARG A 49 3.75 2.65 16.25
CA ARG A 49 3.45 1.47 15.43
C ARG A 49 3.57 1.75 13.93
N THR A 50 3.31 2.97 13.46
CA THR A 50 3.52 3.32 12.04
C THR A 50 5.00 3.50 11.68
N TRP A 51 5.82 4.07 12.58
CA TRP A 51 7.20 4.46 12.25
C TRP A 51 8.28 3.52 12.81
N LEU A 52 8.01 2.79 13.90
CA LEU A 52 8.99 1.99 14.65
C LEU A 52 8.35 0.67 15.15
N PRO A 53 8.02 -0.28 14.25
CA PRO A 53 7.31 -1.51 14.59
C PRO A 53 8.05 -2.38 15.63
N ASP A 54 9.39 -2.38 15.60
CA ASP A 54 10.23 -3.20 16.49
C ASP A 54 10.26 -2.71 17.96
N TRP A 55 9.83 -1.46 18.21
CA TRP A 55 9.90 -0.84 19.54
C TRP A 55 8.70 -1.18 20.43
N VAL A 56 7.60 -1.63 19.82
CA VAL A 56 6.33 -1.83 20.50
C VAL A 56 6.21 -3.28 20.96
N GLN A 57 7.01 -3.67 21.96
CA GLN A 57 6.79 -4.94 22.66
C GLN A 57 5.51 -4.86 23.50
N THR A 58 4.62 -5.84 23.34
CA THR A 58 3.32 -5.89 24.02
C THR A 58 3.43 -5.75 25.54
N ASP A 59 4.47 -6.34 26.13
CA ASP A 59 4.68 -6.33 27.58
C ASP A 59 5.11 -4.95 28.11
N ALA A 60 5.91 -4.22 27.33
CA ALA A 60 6.34 -2.86 27.66
C ALA A 60 5.16 -1.86 27.60
N LEU A 61 4.19 -2.11 26.72
CA LEU A 61 2.98 -1.29 26.64
C LEU A 61 2.10 -1.39 27.89
N PHE A 62 1.92 -2.59 28.44
CA PHE A 62 1.15 -2.76 29.67
C PHE A 62 1.84 -2.13 30.88
N ALA A 63 3.17 -2.25 30.95
CA ALA A 63 3.96 -1.61 32.00
C ALA A 63 3.88 -0.07 31.93
N THR A 64 4.00 0.50 30.73
CA THR A 64 3.89 1.96 30.52
C THR A 64 2.49 2.47 30.79
N LEU A 65 1.45 1.75 30.34
CA LEU A 65 0.05 2.09 30.64
C LEU A 65 -0.22 2.10 32.15
N SER A 66 0.20 1.05 32.86
CA SER A 66 0.08 0.96 34.33
C SER A 66 0.84 2.10 35.03
N GLY A 67 2.02 2.44 34.53
CA GLY A 67 2.82 3.58 34.99
C GLY A 67 2.08 4.91 34.83
N ILE A 68 1.47 5.15 33.66
CA ILE A 68 0.70 6.38 33.38
C ILE A 68 -0.51 6.50 34.31
N VAL A 69 -1.26 5.41 34.51
CA VAL A 69 -2.41 5.39 35.42
C VAL A 69 -1.99 5.73 36.85
N THR A 70 -0.91 5.09 37.33
CA THR A 70 -0.40 5.27 38.69
C THR A 70 0.15 6.68 38.90
N ALA A 71 0.96 7.19 37.97
CA ALA A 71 1.49 8.54 38.00
C ALA A 71 0.37 9.59 38.01
N THR A 72 -0.64 9.40 37.18
CA THR A 72 -1.80 10.29 37.11
C THR A 72 -2.62 10.28 38.40
N ALA A 73 -2.78 9.11 39.04
CA ALA A 73 -3.46 8.99 40.32
C ALA A 73 -2.73 9.74 41.44
N LEU A 74 -1.40 9.61 41.51
CA LEU A 74 -0.56 10.30 42.49
C LEU A 74 -0.53 11.82 42.25
N PHE A 75 -0.44 12.23 40.99
CA PHE A 75 -0.44 13.66 40.62
C PHE A 75 -1.79 14.31 40.94
N ALA A 76 -2.90 13.64 40.58
CA ALA A 76 -4.24 14.10 40.93
C ALA A 76 -4.43 14.20 42.46
N TRP A 77 -3.86 13.28 43.24
CA TRP A 77 -3.86 13.34 44.69
C TRP A 77 -3.10 14.56 45.23
N PHE A 78 -1.88 14.78 44.76
CA PHE A 78 -1.06 15.91 45.20
C PHE A 78 -1.73 17.25 44.86
N TRP A 79 -2.30 17.37 43.66
CA TRP A 79 -2.96 18.58 43.21
C TRP A 79 -4.32 18.82 43.88
N SER A 80 -5.06 17.76 44.22
CA SER A 80 -6.34 17.87 44.92
C SER A 80 -6.19 18.16 46.41
N ARG A 81 -5.02 17.88 47.00
CA ARG A 81 -4.72 18.11 48.43
C ARG A 81 -4.99 19.55 48.88
N GLY A 82 -4.76 20.53 48.01
CA GLY A 82 -5.03 21.94 48.31
C GLY A 82 -6.51 22.31 48.42
N ARG A 83 -7.45 21.42 48.04
CA ARG A 83 -8.90 21.61 48.19
C ARG A 83 -9.54 20.61 49.14
N PHE A 84 -8.73 19.86 49.89
CA PHE A 84 -9.26 18.91 50.85
C PHE A 84 -9.83 19.64 52.05
N ILE A 85 -11.04 19.23 52.41
CA ILE A 85 -11.80 19.79 53.52
C ILE A 85 -11.38 19.09 54.80
N GLY A 86 -11.12 19.89 55.84
CA GLY A 86 -10.81 19.42 57.18
C GLY A 86 -12.05 18.93 57.95
N LYS A 87 -11.83 18.35 59.14
CA LYS A 87 -12.95 17.91 60.00
C LYS A 87 -13.84 19.07 60.43
N GLU A 88 -13.27 20.26 60.65
CA GLU A 88 -13.98 21.45 61.11
C GLU A 88 -14.87 22.05 60.02
N GLU A 89 -14.34 22.21 58.81
CA GLU A 89 -15.11 22.68 57.66
C GLU A 89 -16.23 21.69 57.26
N ALA A 90 -16.01 20.38 57.48
CA ALA A 90 -17.05 19.37 57.29
C ALA A 90 -18.18 19.51 58.32
N LEU A 91 -17.89 19.93 59.56
CA LEU A 91 -18.91 20.23 60.57
C LEU A 91 -19.70 21.49 60.20
N VAL A 92 -19.04 22.54 59.72
CA VAL A 92 -19.71 23.76 59.21
C VAL A 92 -20.65 23.42 58.05
N ARG A 93 -20.20 22.56 57.13
CA ARG A 93 -21.02 22.12 56.00
C ARG A 93 -22.20 21.26 56.43
N LEU A 94 -22.04 20.43 57.46
CA LEU A 94 -23.13 19.66 58.05
C LEU A 94 -24.13 20.59 58.77
N ASP A 95 -23.65 21.61 59.49
CA ASP A 95 -24.51 22.62 60.13
C ASP A 95 -25.38 23.36 59.10
N ASP A 96 -24.77 23.81 58.00
CA ASP A 96 -25.47 24.50 56.91
C ASP A 96 -26.51 23.60 56.24
N ARG A 97 -26.14 22.34 55.95
CA ARG A 97 -27.03 21.39 55.26
C ARG A 97 -28.19 20.90 56.10
N LEU A 98 -27.98 20.74 57.40
CA LEU A 98 -29.00 20.28 58.34
C LEU A 98 -29.73 21.45 59.01
N SER A 99 -29.41 22.70 58.64
CA SER A 99 -29.98 23.93 59.24
C SER A 99 -29.84 23.95 60.77
N LEU A 100 -28.73 23.45 61.30
CA LEU A 100 -28.44 23.36 62.73
C LEU A 100 -27.89 24.68 63.32
N ASN A 101 -27.93 25.78 62.56
CA ASN A 101 -27.59 27.13 63.02
C ASN A 101 -26.25 27.22 63.78
N ASN A 102 -25.19 26.62 63.24
CA ASN A 102 -23.83 26.58 63.83
C ASN A 102 -23.70 25.83 65.16
N GLN A 103 -24.66 24.97 65.52
CA GLN A 103 -24.60 24.20 66.77
C GLN A 103 -23.43 23.20 66.79
N LEU A 104 -23.12 22.50 65.70
CA LEU A 104 -21.99 21.56 65.66
C LEU A 104 -20.65 22.29 65.69
N SER A 105 -20.57 23.43 65.00
CA SER A 105 -19.36 24.27 64.93
C SER A 105 -19.05 24.97 66.25
N SER A 106 -20.08 25.38 67.00
CA SER A 106 -19.94 25.95 68.35
C SER A 106 -19.63 24.90 69.41
N ALA A 107 -20.24 23.71 69.34
CA ALA A 107 -19.93 22.59 70.21
C ALA A 107 -18.49 22.08 70.04
N ASN A 108 -17.96 22.09 68.80
CA ASN A 108 -16.57 21.72 68.54
C ASN A 108 -15.54 22.74 69.10
N ARG A 109 -15.96 23.99 69.37
CA ARG A 109 -15.14 25.02 70.03
C ARG A 109 -15.40 25.12 71.54
N GLU A 110 -16.08 24.13 72.12
CA GLU A 110 -16.46 24.07 73.55
C GLU A 110 -17.40 25.22 74.00
N MET A 111 -18.01 25.94 73.05
CA MET A 111 -18.90 27.09 73.31
C MET A 111 -20.39 26.74 73.23
N GLY A 112 -20.75 25.44 73.13
CA GLY A 112 -22.13 24.98 72.99
C GLY A 112 -22.30 23.49 73.31
N GLN A 113 -23.56 23.04 73.45
CA GLN A 113 -23.88 21.62 73.67
C GLN A 113 -24.04 20.87 72.35
N TRP A 114 -23.57 19.62 72.30
CA TRP A 114 -23.76 18.76 71.14
C TRP A 114 -25.25 18.41 70.94
N PRO A 115 -25.82 18.60 69.74
CA PRO A 115 -27.19 18.23 69.45
C PRO A 115 -27.40 16.71 69.51
N GLU A 116 -28.63 16.27 69.80
CA GLU A 116 -29.00 14.86 69.78
C GLU A 116 -28.72 14.26 68.40
N HIS A 117 -27.99 13.14 68.39
CA HIS A 117 -27.59 12.50 67.14
C HIS A 117 -28.76 11.73 66.53
N PHE A 118 -29.11 12.06 65.29
CA PHE A 118 -29.96 11.26 64.42
C PHE A 118 -29.13 10.63 63.30
N ALA A 119 -29.50 9.42 62.85
CA ALA A 119 -28.80 8.75 61.77
C ALA A 119 -29.08 9.46 60.44
N LEU A 120 -28.05 10.05 59.85
CA LEU A 120 -28.13 10.71 58.54
C LEU A 120 -28.34 9.66 57.44
N LYS A 121 -29.35 9.85 56.59
CA LYS A 121 -29.48 9.09 55.35
C LYS A 121 -28.57 9.73 54.28
N GLY A 122 -28.13 8.93 53.31
CA GLY A 122 -27.17 9.36 52.30
C GLY A 122 -27.59 10.61 51.50
N ASP A 123 -28.89 10.84 51.36
CA ASP A 123 -29.46 12.00 50.64
C ASP A 123 -29.50 13.29 51.50
N ASP A 124 -29.50 13.16 52.84
CA ASP A 124 -29.60 14.30 53.79
C ASP A 124 -28.34 15.17 53.78
N ILE A 125 -27.22 14.61 53.30
CA ILE A 125 -25.91 15.28 53.20
C ILE A 125 -25.84 16.14 51.91
N GLY A 126 -26.83 16.03 51.01
CA GLY A 126 -26.90 16.83 49.77
C GLY A 126 -25.80 16.53 48.75
N LEU A 127 -25.06 15.42 48.90
CA LEU A 127 -24.07 14.95 47.95
C LEU A 127 -24.67 13.86 47.05
N LYS A 128 -25.08 14.25 45.84
CA LYS A 128 -25.50 13.31 44.80
C LYS A 128 -24.31 13.00 43.89
N TRP A 129 -23.83 11.76 43.93
CA TRP A 129 -22.74 11.33 43.07
C TRP A 129 -23.27 11.01 41.68
N ARG A 130 -22.90 11.81 40.68
CA ARG A 130 -23.25 11.56 39.27
C ARG A 130 -22.17 10.68 38.62
N TRP A 131 -22.19 9.41 38.96
CA TRP A 131 -21.19 8.43 38.47
C TRP A 131 -21.11 8.36 36.95
N GLU A 132 -22.23 8.56 36.26
CA GLU A 132 -22.31 8.60 34.79
C GLU A 132 -21.37 9.65 34.19
N VAL A 133 -21.46 10.91 34.65
CA VAL A 133 -20.60 11.99 34.14
C VAL A 133 -19.16 11.85 34.63
N ALA A 134 -18.96 11.26 35.81
CA ALA A 134 -17.64 11.11 36.42
C ALA A 134 -16.79 9.99 35.80
N ILE A 135 -17.39 8.97 35.18
CA ILE A 135 -16.67 7.80 34.65
C ILE A 135 -16.63 7.80 33.11
N LEU A 136 -17.62 8.40 32.45
CA LEU A 136 -17.79 8.37 30.99
C LEU A 136 -16.56 8.85 30.19
N PRO A 137 -15.85 9.94 30.56
CA PRO A 137 -14.63 10.35 29.85
C PRO A 137 -13.50 9.31 29.94
N GLY A 138 -13.36 8.64 31.08
CA GLY A 138 -12.34 7.62 31.30
C GLY A 138 -12.65 6.34 30.51
N VAL A 139 -13.93 5.94 30.47
CA VAL A 139 -14.38 4.79 29.67
C VAL A 139 -14.21 5.05 28.18
N LEU A 140 -14.59 6.23 27.70
CA LEU A 140 -14.42 6.59 26.30
C LEU A 140 -12.93 6.60 25.89
N ALA A 141 -12.05 7.16 26.73
CA ALA A 141 -10.62 7.14 26.49
C ALA A 141 -10.04 5.72 26.53
N GLY A 142 -10.51 4.86 27.44
CA GLY A 142 -10.14 3.44 27.47
C GLY A 142 -10.58 2.69 26.21
N LEU A 143 -11.79 2.97 25.71
CA LEU A 143 -12.28 2.42 24.44
C LEU A 143 -11.43 2.88 23.26
N MET A 144 -10.93 4.12 23.25
CA MET A 144 -10.01 4.58 22.20
C MET A 144 -8.68 3.82 22.22
N VAL A 145 -8.12 3.53 23.39
CA VAL A 145 -6.89 2.71 23.49
C VAL A 145 -7.15 1.28 23.01
N LEU A 146 -8.31 0.70 23.35
CA LEU A 146 -8.71 -0.61 22.81
C LEU A 146 -8.92 -0.57 21.30
N ALA A 147 -9.54 0.48 20.76
CA ALA A 147 -9.68 0.65 19.33
C ALA A 147 -8.31 0.75 18.65
N ALA A 148 -7.38 1.53 19.21
CA ALA A 148 -6.00 1.62 18.71
C ALA A 148 -5.27 0.27 18.73
N TRP A 149 -5.63 -0.63 19.65
CA TRP A 149 -5.10 -2.00 19.68
C TRP A 149 -5.65 -2.86 18.53
N PHE A 150 -6.95 -2.79 18.29
CA PHE A 150 -7.64 -3.61 17.29
C PHE A 150 -7.52 -3.08 15.86
N VAL A 151 -7.23 -1.79 15.66
CA VAL A 151 -7.01 -1.23 14.33
C VAL A 151 -5.72 -1.83 13.75
N PRO A 152 -5.81 -2.61 12.65
CA PRO A 152 -4.62 -3.06 11.93
C PRO A 152 -4.04 -1.83 11.22
N VAL A 153 -2.92 -1.34 11.73
CA VAL A 153 -2.21 -0.24 11.10
C VAL A 153 -1.27 -0.85 10.07
N SER A 154 -1.44 -0.49 8.79
CA SER A 154 -0.52 -0.88 7.72
C SER A 154 0.88 -0.37 8.06
N GLU A 155 1.82 -1.28 8.24
CA GLU A 155 3.22 -0.95 8.46
C GLU A 155 3.75 -0.29 7.19
N LEU A 156 4.33 0.92 7.29
CA LEU A 156 5.00 1.54 6.13
C LEU A 156 6.19 0.68 5.64
N LYS A 157 6.72 -0.19 6.51
CA LYS A 157 7.78 -1.16 6.20
C LYS A 157 7.31 -2.34 5.35
N GLY A 158 6.00 -2.58 5.24
CA GLY A 158 5.44 -3.64 4.39
C GLY A 158 5.63 -3.42 2.88
N ARG A 159 6.32 -2.34 2.47
CA ARG A 159 6.76 -2.14 1.08
C ARG A 159 8.12 -2.79 0.79
N GLU A 160 8.94 -3.09 1.79
CA GLU A 160 10.28 -3.66 1.58
C GLU A 160 10.27 -5.21 1.51
N GLU A 161 9.30 -5.88 2.13
CA GLU A 161 9.22 -7.34 2.08
C GLU A 161 8.22 -7.81 1.02
N MET A 162 8.74 -8.54 0.03
CA MET A 162 8.07 -9.30 -1.05
C MET A 162 8.02 -8.64 -2.44
N ILE A 163 9.17 -8.20 -2.95
CA ILE A 163 9.44 -8.33 -4.38
C ILE A 163 10.39 -9.52 -4.52
N THR A 164 9.83 -10.72 -4.74
CA THR A 164 10.61 -11.97 -4.90
C THR A 164 10.60 -12.46 -6.34
N HIS A 165 9.92 -11.76 -7.24
CA HIS A 165 9.80 -12.14 -8.63
C HIS A 165 10.02 -10.92 -9.53
N GLU A 166 10.77 -11.15 -10.59
CA GLU A 166 10.98 -10.17 -11.66
C GLU A 166 9.65 -9.82 -12.34
N PRO A 167 9.53 -8.62 -12.94
CA PRO A 167 8.39 -8.28 -13.78
C PRO A 167 8.19 -9.29 -14.92
N ASN A 168 6.96 -9.79 -15.08
CA ASN A 168 6.60 -10.75 -16.13
C ASN A 168 6.89 -10.22 -17.55
N ALA A 169 6.90 -8.89 -17.74
CA ALA A 169 7.20 -8.26 -19.02
C ALA A 169 8.60 -8.65 -19.54
N TRP A 170 9.59 -8.84 -18.66
CA TRP A 170 10.96 -9.17 -19.05
C TRP A 170 11.06 -10.61 -19.57
N GLY A 171 10.52 -11.57 -18.82
CA GLY A 171 10.49 -12.97 -19.25
C GLY A 171 9.74 -13.18 -20.56
N GLN A 172 8.68 -12.39 -20.82
CA GLN A 172 7.97 -12.43 -22.10
C GLN A 172 8.82 -11.91 -23.27
N MET A 173 9.58 -10.82 -23.07
CA MET A 173 10.49 -10.32 -24.11
C MET A 173 11.64 -11.30 -24.37
N GLU A 174 12.20 -11.91 -23.32
CA GLU A 174 13.22 -12.95 -23.45
C GLU A 174 12.70 -14.16 -24.25
N GLU A 175 11.44 -14.57 -24.04
CA GLU A 175 10.80 -15.64 -24.83
C GLU A 175 10.67 -15.26 -26.32
N TRP A 176 10.29 -14.02 -26.62
CA TRP A 176 10.25 -13.52 -27.99
C TRP A 176 11.63 -13.54 -28.64
N LEU A 177 12.65 -13.02 -27.95
CA LEU A 177 14.04 -13.01 -28.43
C LEU A 177 14.58 -14.42 -28.66
N ALA A 178 14.29 -15.35 -27.76
CA ALA A 178 14.68 -16.76 -27.90
C ALA A 178 14.08 -17.39 -29.16
N THR A 179 12.82 -17.11 -29.47
CA THR A 179 12.18 -17.60 -30.70
C THR A 179 12.79 -16.94 -31.95
N LEU A 180 13.07 -15.64 -31.91
CA LEU A 180 13.74 -14.93 -33.02
C LEU A 180 15.16 -15.48 -33.28
N GLN A 181 15.87 -15.86 -32.22
CA GLN A 181 17.18 -16.48 -32.30
C GLN A 181 17.11 -17.91 -32.84
N GLU A 182 16.18 -18.73 -32.34
CA GLU A 182 15.97 -20.11 -32.78
C GLU A 182 15.66 -20.18 -34.28
N GLU A 183 14.83 -19.26 -34.76
CA GLU A 183 14.44 -19.15 -36.16
C GLU A 183 15.46 -18.40 -37.03
N GLN A 184 16.55 -17.92 -36.42
CA GLN A 184 17.64 -17.19 -37.08
C GLN A 184 17.10 -16.07 -37.97
N LEU A 185 16.12 -15.33 -37.46
CA LEU A 185 15.43 -14.26 -38.20
C LEU A 185 16.21 -12.95 -38.14
N ILE A 186 16.84 -12.69 -37.00
CA ILE A 186 17.50 -11.43 -36.67
C ILE A 186 18.99 -11.70 -36.40
N ASP A 187 19.82 -10.68 -36.63
CA ASP A 187 21.22 -10.69 -36.29
C ASP A 187 21.45 -10.85 -34.78
N PRO A 188 22.39 -11.71 -34.34
CA PRO A 188 22.71 -11.89 -32.93
C PRO A 188 23.03 -10.59 -32.18
N GLY A 189 23.64 -9.59 -32.84
CA GLY A 189 23.96 -8.31 -32.22
C GLY A 189 22.73 -7.47 -31.88
N SER A 190 21.65 -7.57 -32.67
CA SER A 190 20.38 -6.91 -32.34
C SER A 190 19.70 -7.55 -31.12
N ILE A 191 19.85 -8.88 -30.96
CA ILE A 191 19.33 -9.60 -29.80
C ILE A 191 20.09 -9.18 -28.54
N GLU A 192 21.43 -9.14 -28.61
CA GLU A 192 22.30 -8.70 -27.53
C GLU A 192 21.96 -7.27 -27.06
N GLU A 193 21.68 -6.33 -27.98
CA GLU A 193 21.31 -4.95 -27.61
C GLU A 193 19.98 -4.89 -26.82
N ILE A 194 19.03 -5.77 -27.12
CA ILE A 194 17.74 -5.83 -26.40
C ILE A 194 17.92 -6.54 -25.05
N GLU A 195 18.69 -7.62 -25.01
CA GLU A 195 19.06 -8.32 -23.77
C GLU A 195 19.80 -7.39 -22.80
N ASP A 196 20.74 -6.58 -23.30
CA ASP A 196 21.47 -5.58 -22.50
C ASP A 196 20.52 -4.56 -21.86
N LYS A 197 19.49 -4.10 -22.59
CA LYS A 197 18.48 -3.19 -22.04
C LYS A 197 17.61 -3.85 -20.98
N ILE A 198 17.26 -5.13 -21.15
CA ILE A 198 16.57 -5.91 -20.11
C ILE A 198 17.49 -6.08 -18.90
N GLY A 199 18.79 -6.32 -19.12
CA GLY A 199 19.83 -6.37 -18.09
C GLY A 199 19.95 -5.07 -17.30
N GLU A 200 19.96 -3.91 -17.99
CA GLU A 200 20.01 -2.59 -17.34
C GLU A 200 18.78 -2.35 -16.44
N LEU A 201 17.61 -2.84 -16.85
CA LEU A 201 16.40 -2.79 -16.01
C LEU A 201 16.51 -3.72 -14.80
N ARG A 202 17.12 -4.90 -14.97
CA ARG A 202 17.35 -5.90 -13.90
C ARG A 202 18.41 -5.45 -12.89
N ASP A 203 19.43 -4.72 -13.33
CA ASP A 203 20.50 -4.18 -12.49
C ASP A 203 20.04 -3.09 -11.52
N GLN A 204 18.83 -2.56 -11.70
CA GLN A 204 18.22 -1.63 -10.75
C GLN A 204 17.94 -2.34 -9.41
N PRO A 205 17.91 -1.59 -8.29
CA PRO A 205 17.54 -2.15 -7.00
C PRO A 205 16.18 -2.87 -7.06
N GLU A 206 16.05 -4.04 -6.43
CA GLU A 206 14.83 -4.87 -6.49
C GLU A 206 13.56 -4.12 -6.04
N ASN A 207 13.72 -3.15 -5.12
CA ASN A 207 12.64 -2.27 -4.67
C ASN A 207 12.12 -1.31 -5.75
N ASP A 208 12.91 -1.07 -6.80
CA ASP A 208 12.62 -0.14 -7.88
C ASP A 208 12.15 -0.84 -9.16
N TRP A 209 12.24 -2.17 -9.25
CA TRP A 209 11.73 -2.95 -10.39
C TRP A 209 10.26 -2.67 -10.71
N PHE A 210 9.43 -2.48 -9.68
CA PHE A 210 8.01 -2.11 -9.79
C PHE A 210 7.76 -0.62 -9.54
N GLY A 211 8.81 0.20 -9.55
CA GLY A 211 8.72 1.65 -9.53
C GLY A 211 8.11 2.18 -10.82
N HIS A 212 7.54 3.39 -10.76
CA HIS A 212 6.87 3.99 -11.92
C HIS A 212 7.79 4.11 -13.14
N ALA A 213 9.05 4.50 -12.92
CA ALA A 213 10.05 4.66 -13.98
C ALA A 213 10.46 3.32 -14.61
N SER A 214 10.68 2.28 -13.79
CA SER A 214 11.03 0.94 -14.30
C SER A 214 9.87 0.31 -15.07
N LEU A 215 8.64 0.44 -14.59
CA LEU A 215 7.46 -0.07 -15.29
C LEU A 215 7.24 0.64 -16.63
N GLU A 216 7.37 1.97 -16.67
CA GLU A 216 7.25 2.73 -17.92
C GLU A 216 8.37 2.35 -18.91
N ALA A 217 9.61 2.24 -18.44
CA ALA A 217 10.73 1.79 -19.28
C ALA A 217 10.52 0.37 -19.80
N SER A 218 10.02 -0.54 -18.97
CA SER A 218 9.71 -1.93 -19.34
C SER A 218 8.58 -2.00 -20.36
N ASP A 219 7.50 -1.25 -20.15
CA ASP A 219 6.34 -1.22 -21.05
C ASP A 219 6.71 -0.60 -22.41
N THR A 220 7.46 0.51 -22.41
CA THR A 220 7.93 1.14 -23.66
C THR A 220 8.89 0.26 -24.44
N LEU A 221 9.80 -0.45 -23.76
CA LEU A 221 10.69 -1.42 -24.40
C LEU A 221 9.88 -2.58 -24.99
N LYS A 222 8.95 -3.16 -24.23
CA LYS A 222 8.08 -4.24 -24.69
C LYS A 222 7.23 -3.84 -25.90
N GLU A 223 6.62 -2.66 -25.86
CA GLU A 223 5.82 -2.15 -26.97
C GLU A 223 6.67 -1.89 -28.21
N ARG A 224 7.92 -1.43 -28.04
CA ARG A 224 8.85 -1.26 -29.15
C ARG A 224 9.23 -2.62 -29.77
N VAL A 225 9.73 -3.56 -28.97
CA VAL A 225 10.13 -4.90 -29.45
C VAL A 225 8.94 -5.60 -30.11
N GLY A 226 7.77 -5.57 -29.48
CA GLY A 226 6.56 -6.18 -30.04
C GLY A 226 6.15 -5.59 -31.39
N ARG A 227 6.26 -4.28 -31.58
CA ARG A 227 6.01 -3.64 -32.88
C ARG A 227 7.05 -4.02 -33.92
N ASP A 228 8.32 -4.00 -33.56
CA ASP A 228 9.41 -4.35 -34.47
C ASP A 228 9.25 -5.81 -34.98
N ILE A 229 8.79 -6.74 -34.13
CA ILE A 229 8.48 -8.14 -34.50
C ILE A 229 7.28 -8.21 -35.46
N GLN A 230 6.25 -7.39 -35.24
CA GLN A 230 5.08 -7.35 -36.10
C GLN A 230 5.38 -6.80 -37.48
N ASP A 231 6.17 -5.74 -37.55
CA ASP A 231 6.62 -5.16 -38.81
C ASP A 231 7.46 -6.17 -39.59
N LEU A 232 8.38 -6.88 -38.91
CA LEU A 232 9.13 -8.00 -39.49
C LEU A 232 8.21 -9.10 -40.03
N ALA A 233 7.24 -9.55 -39.25
CA ALA A 233 6.28 -10.60 -39.68
C ALA A 233 5.44 -10.13 -40.89
N LYS A 234 5.01 -8.87 -40.90
CA LYS A 234 4.21 -8.30 -41.98
C LYS A 234 5.01 -8.21 -43.28
N ASP A 235 6.25 -7.71 -43.21
CA ASP A 235 7.09 -7.56 -44.39
C ASP A 235 7.52 -8.93 -44.95
N LEU A 236 7.91 -9.88 -44.09
CA LEU A 236 8.20 -11.25 -44.52
C LEU A 236 6.97 -11.96 -45.12
N GLY A 237 5.78 -11.73 -44.57
CA GLY A 237 4.52 -12.26 -45.11
C GLY A 237 4.14 -11.63 -46.45
N THR A 238 4.48 -10.36 -46.66
CA THR A 238 4.28 -9.68 -47.94
C THR A 238 5.19 -10.30 -49.00
N ILE A 239 6.48 -10.49 -48.68
CA ILE A 239 7.45 -11.15 -49.57
C ILE A 239 7.01 -12.58 -49.91
N GLU A 240 6.62 -13.40 -48.92
CA GLU A 240 6.18 -14.78 -49.16
C GLU A 240 4.95 -14.84 -50.07
N ARG A 241 3.95 -13.99 -49.80
CA ARG A 241 2.73 -13.90 -50.60
C ARG A 241 3.00 -13.47 -52.03
N ASP A 242 3.84 -12.44 -52.22
CA ASP A 242 4.13 -11.90 -53.55
C ASP A 242 4.97 -12.87 -54.38
N LEU A 243 5.92 -13.58 -53.74
CA LEU A 243 6.66 -14.67 -54.37
C LEU A 243 5.75 -15.83 -54.79
N ASP A 244 4.80 -16.24 -53.94
CA ASP A 244 3.83 -17.28 -54.29
C ASP A 244 2.95 -16.87 -55.47
N ALA A 245 2.44 -15.63 -55.44
CA ALA A 245 1.59 -15.09 -56.49
C ALA A 245 2.33 -15.00 -57.83
N LEU A 246 3.58 -14.53 -57.82
CA LEU A 246 4.44 -14.48 -59.00
C LEU A 246 4.71 -15.89 -59.52
N LYS A 247 5.03 -16.86 -58.67
CA LYS A 247 5.29 -18.24 -59.09
C LYS A 247 4.06 -18.93 -59.67
N THR A 248 2.92 -18.85 -58.97
CA THR A 248 1.70 -19.59 -59.30
C THR A 248 0.94 -18.95 -60.45
N PHE A 249 0.95 -17.62 -60.55
CA PHE A 249 0.13 -16.88 -61.51
C PHE A 249 0.93 -16.04 -62.52
N SER A 250 2.27 -16.15 -62.59
CA SER A 250 3.13 -15.40 -63.55
C SER A 250 2.60 -15.41 -64.99
N SER A 251 2.11 -16.55 -65.47
CA SER A 251 1.59 -16.71 -66.85
C SER A 251 0.20 -16.11 -67.07
N GLN A 252 -0.53 -15.81 -66.00
CA GLN A 252 -1.92 -15.33 -66.00
C GLN A 252 -2.04 -13.86 -65.56
N LEU A 253 -1.01 -13.33 -64.90
CA LEU A 253 -0.93 -11.94 -64.47
C LEU A 253 -0.64 -11.02 -65.66
N SER A 254 -1.35 -9.88 -65.70
CA SER A 254 -0.97 -8.77 -66.59
C SER A 254 0.39 -8.20 -66.19
N GLU A 255 1.12 -7.62 -67.13
CA GLU A 255 2.41 -6.93 -66.85
C GLU A 255 2.29 -5.91 -65.72
N ALA A 256 1.22 -5.11 -65.68
CA ALA A 256 0.96 -4.16 -64.59
C ALA A 256 0.77 -4.82 -63.21
N GLY A 257 0.27 -6.06 -63.18
CA GLY A 257 0.08 -6.83 -61.94
C GLY A 257 1.39 -7.44 -61.45
N LYS A 258 2.27 -7.86 -62.36
CA LYS A 258 3.62 -8.32 -62.02
C LYS A 258 4.46 -7.17 -61.46
N GLU A 259 4.41 -6.01 -62.12
CA GLU A 259 5.15 -4.81 -61.68
C GLU A 259 4.70 -4.35 -60.29
N MET A 260 3.39 -4.39 -59.99
CA MET A 260 2.86 -4.07 -58.66
C MET A 260 3.39 -5.02 -57.58
N LEU A 261 3.37 -6.35 -57.81
CA LEU A 261 3.88 -7.33 -56.84
C LEU A 261 5.39 -7.19 -56.61
N LEU A 262 6.15 -6.93 -57.68
CA LEU A 262 7.60 -6.69 -57.56
C LEU A 262 7.88 -5.42 -56.76
N GLN A 263 7.07 -4.37 -56.94
CA GLN A 263 7.18 -3.13 -56.18
C GLN A 263 6.81 -3.33 -54.70
N GLU A 264 5.72 -4.05 -54.39
CA GLU A 264 5.33 -4.37 -53.01
C GLU A 264 6.43 -5.19 -52.29
N MET A 265 7.03 -6.15 -52.99
CA MET A 265 8.14 -6.93 -52.49
C MET A 265 9.42 -6.10 -52.27
N GLU A 266 9.76 -5.20 -53.20
CA GLU A 266 10.88 -4.26 -53.07
C GLU A 266 10.70 -3.35 -51.84
N ASP A 267 9.50 -2.79 -51.68
CA ASP A 267 9.15 -1.94 -50.54
C ASP A 267 9.24 -2.72 -49.22
N ALA A 268 8.75 -3.97 -49.18
CA ALA A 268 8.85 -4.84 -48.01
C ALA A 268 10.31 -5.17 -47.65
N MET A 269 11.16 -5.51 -48.61
CA MET A 269 12.59 -5.75 -48.35
C MET A 269 13.33 -4.50 -47.89
N LYS A 270 12.96 -3.33 -48.43
CA LYS A 270 13.51 -2.06 -47.97
C LYS A 270 13.09 -1.75 -46.53
N ASN A 271 11.83 -2.02 -46.18
CA ASN A 271 11.35 -1.85 -44.80
C ASN A 271 12.08 -2.81 -43.85
N LEU A 272 12.30 -4.07 -44.23
CA LEU A 272 13.11 -5.02 -43.46
C LEU A 272 14.54 -4.52 -43.23
N ALA A 273 15.17 -3.93 -44.24
CA ALA A 273 16.51 -3.35 -44.10
C ALA A 273 16.54 -2.09 -43.21
N MET A 274 15.40 -1.40 -43.07
CA MET A 274 15.25 -0.20 -42.25
C MET A 274 14.71 -0.47 -40.84
N ASN A 275 14.21 -1.67 -40.57
CA ASN A 275 13.71 -2.08 -39.25
C ASN A 275 14.85 -1.99 -38.22
N SER A 276 14.54 -1.62 -36.97
CA SER A 276 15.53 -1.57 -35.89
C SER A 276 16.20 -2.91 -35.62
N MET A 277 15.51 -4.01 -35.93
CA MET A 277 16.04 -5.35 -35.82
C MET A 277 16.61 -5.77 -37.18
N SER A 278 17.94 -5.76 -37.30
CA SER A 278 18.59 -6.15 -38.55
C SER A 278 18.34 -7.62 -38.83
N VAL A 279 17.80 -7.92 -40.01
CA VAL A 279 17.60 -9.30 -40.48
C VAL A 279 18.94 -10.04 -40.49
N ASN A 280 18.92 -11.33 -40.15
CA ASN A 280 20.11 -12.17 -40.15
C ASN A 280 20.83 -12.12 -41.52
N SER A 281 22.15 -12.04 -41.52
CA SER A 281 22.97 -11.95 -42.75
C SER A 281 22.71 -13.05 -43.78
N GLU A 282 22.41 -14.28 -43.36
CA GLU A 282 22.10 -15.40 -44.24
C GLU A 282 20.73 -15.22 -44.90
N LEU A 283 19.71 -14.80 -44.14
CA LEU A 283 18.39 -14.50 -44.67
C LEU A 283 18.42 -13.26 -45.58
N ALA A 284 19.20 -12.24 -45.22
CA ALA A 284 19.41 -11.06 -46.05
C ALA A 284 20.11 -11.42 -47.39
N GLU A 285 21.11 -12.30 -47.36
CA GLU A 285 21.77 -12.78 -48.58
C GLU A 285 20.79 -13.58 -49.44
N GLN A 286 20.01 -14.49 -48.85
CA GLN A 286 18.98 -15.25 -49.57
C GLN A 286 17.89 -14.37 -50.18
N LEU A 287 17.41 -13.35 -49.45
CA LEU A 287 16.45 -12.37 -49.96
C LEU A 287 17.04 -11.54 -51.09
N SER A 288 18.32 -11.15 -50.99
CA SER A 288 19.01 -10.38 -52.05
C SER A 288 19.24 -11.17 -53.34
N GLN A 289 19.27 -12.50 -53.26
CA GLN A 289 19.33 -13.36 -54.46
C GLN A 289 17.99 -13.40 -55.21
N VAL A 290 16.90 -13.03 -54.53
CA VAL A 290 15.54 -12.92 -55.09
C VAL A 290 15.20 -11.44 -55.33
N ASP A 291 16.19 -10.66 -55.74
CA ASP A 291 16.07 -9.22 -56.02
C ASP A 291 15.05 -8.95 -57.15
N PRO A 292 13.92 -8.27 -56.88
CA PRO A 292 12.84 -7.99 -57.83
C PRO A 292 13.32 -7.26 -59.07
N SER A 293 14.38 -6.46 -58.95
CA SER A 293 14.96 -5.72 -60.07
C SER A 293 15.71 -6.63 -61.07
N GLN A 294 16.03 -7.86 -60.67
CA GLN A 294 16.75 -8.85 -61.47
C GLN A 294 15.90 -10.07 -61.88
N ILE A 295 14.67 -10.19 -61.36
CA ILE A 295 13.68 -11.21 -61.74
C ILE A 295 13.16 -10.92 -63.17
N SER A 296 13.99 -11.20 -64.16
CA SER A 296 13.59 -11.25 -65.57
C SER A 296 12.88 -12.57 -65.88
N GLU A 297 12.05 -12.63 -66.93
CA GLU A 297 11.39 -13.88 -67.37
C GLU A 297 12.37 -15.05 -67.59
N GLU A 298 13.63 -14.77 -67.98
CA GLU A 298 14.69 -15.77 -68.08
C GLU A 298 15.23 -16.23 -66.72
N MET A 299 15.28 -15.34 -65.73
CA MET A 299 15.68 -15.66 -64.37
C MET A 299 14.58 -16.40 -63.60
N MET A 300 13.30 -16.12 -63.85
CA MET A 300 12.18 -16.96 -63.35
C MET A 300 12.21 -18.39 -63.89
N ASN A 301 12.68 -18.58 -65.13
CA ASN A 301 12.81 -19.90 -65.75
C ASN A 301 14.11 -20.63 -65.36
N SER A 302 15.12 -19.93 -64.84
CA SER A 302 16.45 -20.49 -64.49
C SER A 302 16.77 -20.49 -63.00
N LEU A 303 16.05 -19.70 -62.18
CA LEU A 303 15.95 -19.92 -60.75
C LEU A 303 15.27 -21.27 -60.57
N ASN A 304 16.07 -22.23 -60.11
CA ASN A 304 15.64 -23.59 -59.85
C ASN A 304 14.40 -23.52 -58.96
N SER A 305 13.24 -23.93 -59.47
CA SER A 305 11.94 -23.85 -58.77
C SER A 305 11.99 -24.43 -57.35
N GLU A 306 12.94 -25.33 -57.12
CA GLU A 306 13.29 -25.95 -55.85
C GLU A 306 13.89 -24.97 -54.82
N GLN A 307 14.78 -24.04 -55.21
CA GLN A 307 15.39 -23.06 -54.29
C GLN A 307 14.38 -22.01 -53.83
N MET A 308 13.53 -21.51 -54.73
CA MET A 308 12.43 -20.62 -54.36
C MET A 308 11.38 -21.32 -53.51
N GLN A 309 11.08 -22.60 -53.79
CA GLN A 309 10.18 -23.41 -52.96
C GLN A 309 10.74 -23.58 -51.55
N GLU A 310 12.04 -23.82 -51.42
CA GLU A 310 12.72 -23.94 -50.13
C GLU A 310 12.67 -22.63 -49.34
N LEU A 311 13.00 -21.49 -49.97
CA LEU A 311 12.91 -20.18 -49.32
C LEU A 311 11.47 -19.86 -48.89
N GLN A 312 10.48 -20.14 -49.74
CA GLN A 312 9.06 -19.95 -49.41
C GLN A 312 8.65 -20.80 -48.20
N ASN A 313 9.01 -22.09 -48.19
CA ASN A 313 8.72 -22.98 -47.07
C ASN A 313 9.41 -22.50 -45.79
N GLN A 314 10.65 -22.01 -45.89
CA GLN A 314 11.37 -21.43 -44.75
C GLN A 314 10.71 -20.16 -44.23
N LEU A 315 10.30 -19.25 -45.13
CA LEU A 315 9.57 -18.03 -44.76
C LEU A 315 8.22 -18.35 -44.12
N ALA A 316 7.44 -19.25 -44.71
CA ALA A 316 6.15 -19.68 -44.17
C ALA A 316 6.30 -20.31 -42.77
N LYS A 317 7.31 -21.16 -42.57
CA LYS A 317 7.60 -21.75 -41.26
C LYS A 317 8.01 -20.70 -40.23
N LYS A 318 8.87 -19.76 -40.62
CA LYS A 318 9.30 -18.64 -39.77
C LYS A 318 8.13 -17.71 -39.41
N LEU A 319 7.20 -17.48 -40.33
CA LEU A 319 5.98 -16.71 -40.08
C LEU A 319 5.02 -17.43 -39.11
N GLU A 320 4.93 -18.76 -39.21
CA GLU A 320 4.13 -19.57 -38.28
C GLU A 320 4.67 -19.46 -36.84
N SER A 321 6.00 -19.52 -36.65
CA SER A 321 6.59 -19.36 -35.32
C SER A 321 6.44 -17.94 -34.78
N LEU A 322 6.61 -16.90 -35.61
CA LEU A 322 6.30 -15.50 -35.23
C LEU A 322 4.82 -15.34 -34.83
N GLY A 323 3.89 -15.94 -35.57
CA GLY A 323 2.46 -15.87 -35.29
C GLY A 323 2.02 -16.64 -34.02
N SER A 324 2.83 -17.60 -33.58
CA SER A 324 2.60 -18.37 -32.36
C SER A 324 3.08 -17.69 -31.07
N MET A 325 3.82 -16.57 -31.19
CA MET A 325 4.33 -15.81 -30.04
C MET A 325 3.18 -15.21 -29.22
N ASN A 326 3.09 -15.60 -27.95
CA ASN A 326 2.02 -15.17 -27.07
C ASN A 326 2.22 -13.73 -26.58
N GLY A 327 1.14 -12.94 -26.59
CA GLY A 327 1.06 -11.61 -25.98
C GLY A 327 1.79 -10.48 -26.69
N LEU A 328 2.08 -10.64 -27.99
CA LEU A 328 2.40 -9.50 -28.86
C LEU A 328 1.28 -8.44 -28.77
N PRO A 329 1.61 -7.13 -28.83
CA PRO A 329 0.60 -6.07 -28.81
C PRO A 329 -0.43 -6.31 -29.93
N PRO A 330 -1.71 -5.90 -29.79
CA PRO A 330 -2.63 -5.98 -30.91
C PRO A 330 -2.07 -5.16 -32.08
N MET A 331 -2.02 -5.76 -33.28
CA MET A 331 -1.69 -5.03 -34.51
C MET A 331 -2.57 -3.78 -34.53
N ALA A 332 -1.95 -2.59 -34.45
CA ALA A 332 -2.70 -1.36 -34.53
C ALA A 332 -3.47 -1.40 -35.85
N GLU A 333 -4.80 -1.51 -35.77
CA GLU A 333 -5.68 -1.37 -36.92
C GLU A 333 -5.32 -0.04 -37.58
N GLY A 334 -4.64 -0.13 -38.73
CA GLY A 334 -4.19 1.02 -39.47
C GLY A 334 -5.36 1.97 -39.68
N GLY A 335 -5.10 3.26 -39.39
CA GLY A 335 -5.91 4.33 -39.91
C GLY A 335 -6.11 4.12 -41.41
N LEU A 336 -7.39 4.09 -41.79
CA LEU A 336 -7.89 4.13 -43.16
C LEU A 336 -7.27 5.28 -43.96
#